data_AF-A0A3D4M760-F1
#
_entry.id   AF-A0A3D4M760-F1
#
_cell.length_a   1.000
_cell.length_b   1.000
_cell.length_c   1.000
_cell.angle_alpha   90.00
_cell.angle_beta   90.00
_cell.angle_gamma   90.00
#
_symmetry.space_group_name_H-M   'P 1'
#
loop_
_entity.id
_entity.type
_entity.pdbx_description
1 polymer ?
#
loop_
_entity_poly.entity_id
_entity_poly.type
_entity_poly.pdbx_seq_one_letter_code
_entity_poly.pdbx_strand_id
1 'polypeptide(L)'
;MTKNKKSTQVHSEYGVDSRYKTKKERELDSFALMQARLERMKNLPREEILRAKLLQLKLKMENYLKEPVYDKQNHFAHFLEMYVDALYLRRIEFAKDINVTPIFLSQVINSHREPSEEFILKLMIHSEKVFKNVGEFHKKIWYQIYFHEKLCNTMSNQDKWRPDIEKQVRHIEFASLTKK
;
A
#
# COMPACT_ATOMS: atom_id res chain seq x y z
N MET A 1 33.57 -28.69 13.11
CA MET A 1 34.00 -27.79 12.01
C MET A 1 33.17 -28.09 10.78
N THR A 2 32.30 -27.18 10.36
CA THR A 2 31.78 -27.10 8.98
C THR A 2 31.19 -25.71 8.80
N LYS A 3 31.99 -24.80 8.24
CA LYS A 3 31.60 -23.41 7.94
C LYS A 3 30.58 -23.45 6.80
N ASN A 4 29.31 -23.17 7.11
CA ASN A 4 28.27 -23.04 6.11
C ASN A 4 28.38 -21.65 5.46
N LYS A 5 28.96 -21.62 4.25
CA LYS A 5 29.15 -20.42 3.42
C LYS A 5 27.78 -20.06 2.82
N LYS A 6 27.01 -19.18 3.49
CA LYS A 6 25.81 -18.59 2.87
C LYS A 6 26.27 -17.67 1.75
N SER A 7 25.95 -18.07 0.52
CA SER A 7 26.20 -17.32 -0.71
C SER A 7 25.38 -16.03 -0.71
N THR A 8 26.03 -14.91 -0.39
CA THR A 8 25.51 -13.58 -0.68
C THR A 8 25.60 -13.32 -2.18
N GLN A 9 24.68 -13.87 -2.97
CA GLN A 9 24.47 -13.39 -4.34
C GLN A 9 23.51 -12.20 -4.29
N VAL A 10 24.05 -11.04 -3.97
CA VAL A 10 23.40 -9.75 -4.23
C VAL A 10 23.82 -9.34 -5.64
N HIS A 11 23.13 -9.85 -6.65
CA HIS A 11 23.18 -9.28 -8.00
C HIS A 11 22.03 -8.28 -8.13
N SER A 12 22.07 -7.17 -7.37
CA SER A 12 21.24 -6.02 -7.70
C SER A 12 21.95 -5.24 -8.79
N GLU A 13 21.45 -5.36 -10.00
CA GLU A 13 21.87 -4.56 -11.14
C GLU A 13 21.50 -3.10 -10.85
N TYR A 14 22.47 -2.28 -10.42
CA TYR A 14 22.25 -0.91 -9.95
C TYR A 14 21.88 0.09 -11.09
N GLY A 15 21.37 -0.39 -12.22
CA GLY A 15 21.10 0.43 -13.42
C GLY A 15 22.38 0.86 -14.14
N VAL A 16 23.46 0.09 -14.00
CA VAL A 16 24.73 0.22 -14.76
C VAL A 16 24.57 -0.37 -16.16
N ASP A 17 25.28 0.19 -17.14
CA ASP A 17 25.24 -0.26 -18.54
C ASP A 17 25.57 -1.76 -18.66
N SER A 18 24.71 -2.52 -19.34
CA SER A 18 24.90 -3.96 -19.55
C SER A 18 26.05 -4.27 -20.49
N ARG A 19 26.56 -3.28 -21.23
CA ARG A 19 27.60 -3.42 -22.26
C ARG A 19 29.03 -3.44 -21.71
N TYR A 20 29.23 -3.37 -20.39
CA TYR A 20 30.57 -3.43 -19.81
C TYR A 20 31.29 -4.75 -20.14
N LYS A 21 32.51 -4.64 -20.66
CA LYS A 21 33.33 -5.80 -21.05
C LYS A 21 33.98 -6.49 -19.85
N THR A 22 34.20 -5.76 -18.75
CA THR A 22 34.85 -6.29 -17.55
C THR A 22 34.03 -6.05 -16.30
N LYS A 23 34.08 -7.01 -15.37
CA LYS A 23 33.38 -6.91 -14.08
C LYS A 23 33.89 -5.75 -13.22
N LYS A 24 35.20 -5.46 -13.28
CA LYS A 24 35.84 -4.40 -12.49
C LYS A 24 35.37 -3.00 -12.89
N GLU A 25 35.23 -2.75 -14.19
CA GLU A 25 34.71 -1.49 -14.72
C GLU A 25 33.25 -1.28 -14.31
N ARG A 26 32.43 -2.34 -14.42
CA ARG A 26 31.03 -2.34 -13.95
C ARG A 26 30.92 -2.04 -12.45
N GLU A 27 31.78 -2.61 -11.62
CA GLU A 27 31.77 -2.38 -10.17
C GLU A 27 32.18 -0.96 -9.79
N LEU A 28 33.20 -0.40 -10.44
CA LEU A 28 33.63 0.99 -10.24
C LEU A 28 32.51 1.97 -10.63
N ASP A 29 31.86 1.74 -11.77
CA ASP A 29 30.75 2.60 -12.21
C ASP A 29 29.52 2.44 -11.32
N SER A 30 29.24 1.22 -10.83
CA SER A 30 28.17 0.98 -9.85
C SER A 30 28.41 1.76 -8.56
N PHE A 31 29.65 1.78 -8.08
CA PHE A 31 30.04 2.54 -6.90
C PHE A 31 29.91 4.05 -7.13
N ALA A 32 30.40 4.55 -8.26
CA ALA A 32 30.29 5.97 -8.63
C ALA A 32 28.82 6.41 -8.76
N LEU A 33 27.96 5.60 -9.39
CA LEU A 33 26.52 5.83 -9.49
C LEU A 33 25.85 5.84 -8.12
N MET A 34 26.17 4.88 -7.25
CA MET A 34 25.64 4.83 -5.89
C MET A 34 26.05 6.08 -5.09
N GLN A 35 27.33 6.47 -5.18
CA GLN A 35 27.84 7.66 -4.51
C GLN A 35 27.15 8.93 -5.03
N ALA A 36 27.00 9.08 -6.35
CA ALA A 36 26.28 10.20 -6.96
C ALA A 36 24.80 10.25 -6.53
N ARG A 37 24.14 9.09 -6.36
CA ARG A 37 22.77 9.01 -5.82
C ARG A 37 22.71 9.46 -4.37
N LEU A 38 23.64 9.03 -3.53
CA LEU A 38 23.72 9.44 -2.13
C LEU A 38 23.93 10.94 -1.99
N GLU A 39 24.83 11.53 -2.79
CA GLU A 39 25.06 12.97 -2.78
C GLU A 39 23.84 13.77 -3.24
N ARG A 40 23.09 13.28 -4.24
CA ARG A 40 21.80 13.90 -4.58
C ARG A 40 20.82 13.81 -3.42
N MET A 41 20.65 12.62 -2.83
CA MET A 41 19.70 12.39 -1.74
C MET A 41 19.97 13.25 -0.51
N LYS A 42 21.24 13.53 -0.19
CA LYS A 42 21.61 14.44 0.92
C LYS A 42 21.11 15.87 0.71
N ASN A 43 21.02 16.32 -0.54
CA ASN A 43 20.69 17.69 -0.91
C ASN A 43 19.23 17.86 -1.34
N LEU A 44 18.41 16.81 -1.29
CA LEU A 44 17.00 16.89 -1.68
C LEU A 44 16.18 17.61 -0.59
N PRO A 45 15.35 18.61 -0.95
CA PRO A 45 14.50 19.28 0.01
C PRO A 45 13.43 18.31 0.52
N ARG A 46 13.09 18.45 1.81
CA ARG A 46 12.09 17.59 2.48
C ARG A 46 10.75 17.58 1.75
N GLU A 47 10.36 18.70 1.15
CA GLU A 47 9.11 18.83 0.39
C GLU A 47 9.09 17.95 -0.86
N GLU A 48 10.19 17.85 -1.59
CA GLU A 48 10.28 16.96 -2.76
C GLU A 48 10.21 15.49 -2.34
N ILE A 49 10.87 15.13 -1.24
CA ILE A 49 10.81 13.77 -0.68
C ILE A 49 9.37 13.43 -0.28
N LEU A 50 8.68 14.36 0.41
CA LEU A 50 7.29 14.18 0.81
C LEU A 50 6.37 14.05 -0.41
N ARG A 51 6.54 14.91 -1.41
CA ARG A 51 5.77 14.87 -2.66
C ARG A 51 5.95 13.54 -3.38
N ALA A 52 7.19 13.05 -3.50
CA ALA A 52 7.49 11.76 -4.11
C ALA A 52 6.86 10.59 -3.35
N LYS A 53 6.95 10.58 -2.00
CA LYS A 53 6.32 9.56 -1.16
C LYS A 53 4.80 9.53 -1.33
N LEU A 54 4.14 10.70 -1.36
CA LEU A 54 2.69 10.80 -1.53
C LEU A 54 2.25 10.37 -2.93
N LEU A 55 2.98 10.73 -3.97
CA LEU A 55 2.72 10.25 -5.34
C LEU A 55 2.90 8.73 -5.43
N GLN A 56 3.96 8.19 -4.82
CA GLN A 56 4.18 6.74 -4.76
C GLN A 56 3.02 6.03 -4.05
N LEU A 57 2.57 6.56 -2.91
CA LEU A 57 1.42 6.02 -2.19
C LEU A 57 0.17 6.02 -3.07
N LYS A 58 -0.14 7.16 -3.71
CA LYS A 58 -1.29 7.28 -4.62
C LYS A 58 -1.26 6.22 -5.72
N LEU A 59 -0.12 6.08 -6.41
CA LEU A 59 0.01 5.11 -7.50
C LEU A 59 -0.16 3.66 -7.00
N LYS A 60 0.38 3.33 -5.82
CA LYS A 60 0.18 2.01 -5.20
C LYS A 60 -1.29 1.74 -4.88
N MET A 61 -1.98 2.72 -4.30
CA MET A 61 -3.41 2.66 -3.99
C MET A 61 -4.25 2.47 -5.27
N GLU A 62 -3.95 3.20 -6.33
CA GLU A 62 -4.65 3.09 -7.62
C GLU A 62 -4.39 1.74 -8.29
N ASN A 63 -3.16 1.23 -8.25
CA ASN A 63 -2.82 -0.07 -8.80
C ASN A 63 -3.55 -1.19 -8.05
N TYR A 64 -3.58 -1.14 -6.72
CA TYR A 64 -4.32 -2.10 -5.91
C TYR A 64 -5.82 -2.15 -6.25
N LEU A 65 -6.43 -1.00 -6.53
CA LEU A 65 -7.84 -0.94 -6.93
C LEU A 65 -8.11 -1.45 -8.35
N LYS A 66 -7.12 -1.41 -9.25
CA LYS A 66 -7.24 -1.91 -10.63
C LYS A 66 -7.02 -3.42 -10.71
N GLU A 67 -5.98 -3.90 -10.05
CA GLU A 67 -5.53 -5.29 -10.08
C GLU A 67 -5.46 -5.81 -8.65
N PRO A 68 -6.59 -6.24 -8.09
CA PRO A 68 -6.62 -6.62 -6.70
C PRO A 68 -5.91 -7.95 -6.47
N VAL A 69 -5.07 -7.96 -5.44
CA VAL A 69 -4.36 -9.16 -5.00
C VAL A 69 -5.21 -9.80 -3.90
N TYR A 70 -5.61 -11.05 -4.11
CA TYR A 70 -6.26 -11.86 -3.07
C TYR A 70 -5.18 -12.41 -2.13
N ASP A 71 -4.57 -11.54 -1.33
CA ASP A 71 -3.70 -11.95 -0.25
C ASP A 71 -4.35 -11.70 1.12
N LYS A 72 -3.77 -12.27 2.18
CA LYS A 72 -4.27 -12.13 3.56
C LYS A 72 -3.78 -10.84 4.23
N GLN A 73 -3.16 -9.93 3.50
CA GLN A 73 -2.57 -8.73 4.06
C GLN A 73 -3.63 -7.65 4.21
N ASN A 74 -3.48 -6.84 5.26
CA ASN A 74 -4.32 -5.67 5.45
C ASN A 74 -3.74 -4.49 4.65
N HIS A 75 -4.17 -4.37 3.40
CA HIS A 75 -3.69 -3.33 2.50
C HIS A 75 -4.10 -1.93 2.98
N PHE A 76 -5.28 -1.78 3.57
CA PHE A 76 -5.73 -0.50 4.14
C PHE A 76 -4.77 -0.02 5.22
N ALA A 77 -4.44 -0.86 6.19
CA ALA A 77 -3.56 -0.55 7.30
C ALA A 77 -2.14 -0.24 6.82
N HIS A 78 -1.65 -1.01 5.83
CA HIS A 78 -0.36 -0.75 5.20
C HIS A 78 -0.33 0.61 4.49
N PHE A 79 -1.36 0.96 3.70
CA PHE A 79 -1.42 2.28 3.06
C PHE A 79 -1.57 3.41 4.07
N LEU A 80 -2.33 3.20 5.15
CA LEU A 80 -2.45 4.15 6.25
C LEU A 80 -1.10 4.38 6.92
N GLU A 81 -0.35 3.32 7.22
CA GLU A 81 0.99 3.41 7.78
C GLU A 81 1.93 4.21 6.88
N MET A 82 1.98 3.87 5.59
CA MET A 82 2.75 4.61 4.58
C MET A 82 2.37 6.10 4.53
N TYR A 83 1.08 6.40 4.64
CA TYR A 83 0.56 7.76 4.62
C TYR A 83 1.02 8.56 5.84
N VAL A 84 0.86 7.99 7.04
CA VAL A 84 1.25 8.63 8.30
C VAL A 84 2.75 8.87 8.33
N ASP A 85 3.55 7.85 8.01
CA ASP A 85 5.01 7.91 8.09
C ASP A 85 5.64 8.77 6.97
N ALA A 86 4.89 9.08 5.91
CA ALA A 86 5.30 10.07 4.91
C ALA A 86 5.18 11.51 5.42
N LEU A 87 4.16 11.79 6.24
CA LEU A 87 3.80 13.14 6.67
C LEU A 87 4.36 13.52 8.04
N TYR A 88 4.40 12.57 8.97
CA TYR A 88 4.69 12.82 10.37
C TYR A 88 5.90 12.03 10.84
N LEU A 89 6.76 12.67 11.63
CA LEU A 89 7.85 11.97 12.33
C LEU A 89 7.31 11.16 13.51
N ARG A 90 6.22 11.62 14.12
CA ARG A 90 5.59 10.97 15.26
C ARG A 90 4.11 10.74 14.96
N ARG A 91 3.67 9.48 14.95
CA ARG A 91 2.27 9.10 14.68
C ARG A 91 1.25 9.75 15.64
N ILE A 92 1.70 10.18 16.83
CA ILE A 92 0.88 10.94 17.79
C ILE A 92 0.44 12.31 17.26
N GLU A 93 1.22 12.93 16.36
CA GLU A 93 0.88 14.22 15.74
C GLU A 93 -0.27 14.03 14.75
N PHE A 94 -0.19 13.01 13.91
CA PHE A 94 -1.30 12.64 13.02
C PHE A 94 -2.58 12.34 13.80
N ALA A 95 -2.48 11.59 14.91
CA ALA A 95 -3.64 11.29 15.75
C ALA A 95 -4.35 12.56 16.25
N LYS A 96 -3.58 13.60 16.60
CA LYS A 96 -4.12 14.91 16.99
C LYS A 96 -4.80 15.61 15.81
N ASP A 97 -4.14 15.66 14.65
CA ASP A 97 -4.65 16.37 13.47
C ASP A 97 -5.93 15.76 12.91
N ILE A 98 -6.08 14.44 13.02
CA ILE A 98 -7.30 13.72 12.63
C ILE A 98 -8.27 13.51 13.81
N ASN A 99 -8.01 14.12 14.97
CA ASN A 99 -8.85 14.07 16.17
C ASN A 99 -9.26 12.63 16.57
N VAL A 100 -8.28 11.77 16.80
CA VAL A 100 -8.42 10.41 17.36
C VAL A 100 -7.39 10.13 18.45
N THR A 101 -7.63 9.10 19.26
CA THR A 101 -6.64 8.71 20.28
C THR A 101 -5.44 7.99 19.63
N PRO A 102 -4.21 8.17 20.15
CA PRO A 102 -3.03 7.46 19.65
C PRO A 102 -3.16 5.93 19.78
N ILE A 103 -3.87 5.47 20.81
CA ILE A 103 -4.17 4.05 21.04
C ILE A 103 -5.04 3.51 19.91
N PHE A 104 -6.14 4.23 19.57
CA PHE A 104 -7.00 3.84 18.46
C PHE A 104 -6.23 3.77 17.15
N LEU A 105 -5.43 4.81 16.84
CA LEU A 105 -4.62 4.84 15.62
C LEU A 105 -3.66 3.63 15.56
N SER A 106 -2.98 3.32 16.66
CA SER A 106 -2.07 2.17 16.74
C SER A 106 -2.80 0.85 16.50
N GLN A 107 -3.99 0.67 17.08
CA GLN A 107 -4.78 -0.54 16.87
C GLN A 107 -5.24 -0.70 15.41
N VAL A 108 -5.61 0.41 14.75
CA VAL A 108 -6.01 0.39 13.33
C VAL A 108 -4.81 0.07 12.43
N ILE A 109 -3.66 0.73 12.63
CA ILE A 109 -2.44 0.48 11.84
C ILE A 109 -1.95 -0.97 12.02
N ASN A 110 -2.03 -1.52 13.23
CA ASN A 110 -1.61 -2.89 13.50
C ASN A 110 -2.70 -3.94 13.20
N SER A 111 -3.80 -3.55 12.54
CA SER A 111 -4.92 -4.45 12.20
C SER A 111 -5.55 -5.17 13.41
N HIS A 112 -5.38 -4.63 14.62
CA HIS A 112 -6.01 -5.13 15.84
C HIS A 112 -7.44 -4.61 16.01
N ARG A 113 -7.78 -3.52 15.32
CA ARG A 113 -9.10 -2.91 15.36
C ARG A 113 -9.48 -2.40 13.98
N GLU A 114 -10.75 -2.57 13.64
CA GLU A 114 -11.35 -2.00 12.45
C GLU A 114 -11.49 -0.48 12.54
N PRO A 115 -11.16 0.27 11.46
CA PRO A 115 -11.40 1.71 11.42
C PRO A 115 -12.91 1.99 11.51
N SER A 116 -13.29 3.01 12.29
CA SER A 116 -14.66 3.52 12.26
C SER A 116 -14.93 4.27 10.96
N GLU A 117 -16.19 4.33 10.53
CA GLU A 117 -16.58 5.12 9.37
C GLU A 117 -16.16 6.60 9.53
N GLU A 118 -16.39 7.17 10.72
CA GLU A 118 -15.96 8.53 11.04
C GLU A 118 -14.44 8.72 10.83
N PHE A 119 -13.62 7.75 11.21
CA PHE A 119 -12.17 7.83 10.98
C PHE A 119 -11.83 7.84 9.50
N ILE A 120 -12.47 6.99 8.69
CA ILE A 120 -12.22 6.95 7.23
C ILE A 120 -12.64 8.29 6.59
N LEU A 121 -13.77 8.87 7.00
CA LEU A 121 -14.21 10.18 6.50
C LEU A 121 -13.21 11.29 6.87
N LYS A 122 -12.72 11.31 8.11
CA LYS A 122 -11.67 12.27 8.51
C LYS A 122 -10.38 12.06 7.70
N LEU A 123 -10.02 10.81 7.39
CA LEU A 123 -8.85 10.48 6.59
C LEU A 123 -9.00 10.96 5.14
N MET A 124 -10.19 10.84 4.56
CA MET A 124 -10.51 11.38 3.24
C MET A 124 -10.34 12.91 3.19
N ILE A 125 -10.89 13.63 4.18
CA ILE A 125 -10.78 15.10 4.25
C ILE A 125 -9.32 15.52 4.47
N HIS A 126 -8.60 14.85 5.38
CA HIS A 126 -7.20 15.15 5.65
C HIS A 126 -6.33 14.91 4.42
N SER A 127 -6.53 13.79 3.71
CA SER A 127 -5.79 13.50 2.48
C SER A 127 -6.11 14.47 1.34
N GLU A 128 -7.36 14.86 1.14
CA GLU A 128 -7.71 15.89 0.16
C GLU A 128 -6.95 17.21 0.39
N LYS A 129 -6.86 17.66 1.65
CA LYS A 129 -6.10 18.87 2.01
C LYS A 129 -4.60 18.71 1.74
N VAL A 130 -4.03 17.55 2.10
CA VAL A 130 -2.60 17.27 1.88
C VAL A 130 -2.26 17.21 0.38
N PHE A 131 -3.11 16.57 -0.43
CA PHE A 131 -2.83 16.37 -1.85
C PHE A 131 -3.07 17.62 -2.70
N LYS A 132 -3.76 18.65 -2.19
CA LYS A 132 -4.02 19.92 -2.89
C LYS A 132 -2.78 20.53 -3.55
N ASN A 133 -1.61 20.39 -2.92
CA ASN A 133 -0.34 20.94 -3.42
C ASN A 133 0.57 19.88 -4.07
N VAL A 134 0.13 18.63 -4.16
CA VAL A 134 0.92 17.49 -4.65
C VAL A 134 0.46 17.07 -6.05
N GLY A 135 -0.86 16.89 -6.21
CA GLY A 135 -1.52 16.45 -7.43
C GLY A 135 -2.96 16.02 -7.18
N GLU A 136 -3.67 15.64 -8.24
CA GLU A 136 -5.06 15.16 -8.12
C GLU A 136 -5.13 13.90 -7.23
N PHE A 137 -6.07 13.87 -6.27
CA PHE A 137 -6.30 12.72 -5.41
C PHE A 137 -7.79 12.47 -5.30
N HIS A 138 -8.24 11.30 -5.74
CA HIS A 138 -9.67 11.03 -5.76
C HIS A 138 -10.18 10.81 -4.33
N LYS A 139 -11.08 11.68 -3.87
CA LYS A 139 -11.69 11.65 -2.53
C LYS A 139 -12.19 10.29 -2.03
N LYS A 140 -12.59 9.38 -2.94
CA LYS A 140 -13.18 8.08 -2.59
C LYS A 140 -12.14 6.98 -2.37
N ILE A 141 -10.86 7.21 -2.66
CA ILE A 141 -9.84 6.14 -2.75
C ILE A 141 -9.67 5.39 -1.43
N TRP A 142 -9.64 6.09 -0.29
CA TRP A 142 -9.56 5.46 1.03
C TRP A 142 -10.75 4.55 1.33
N TYR A 143 -11.95 5.03 1.00
CA TYR A 143 -13.18 4.28 1.18
C TYR A 143 -13.20 3.06 0.24
N GLN A 144 -12.81 3.23 -1.03
CA GLN A 144 -12.71 2.13 -1.98
C GLN A 144 -11.76 1.04 -1.49
N ILE A 145 -10.56 1.39 -1.02
CA ILE A 145 -9.59 0.42 -0.51
C ILE A 145 -10.17 -0.36 0.66
N TYR A 146 -10.78 0.34 1.62
CA TYR A 146 -11.38 -0.29 2.78
C TYR A 146 -12.44 -1.33 2.39
N PHE A 147 -13.40 -0.97 1.54
CA PHE A 147 -14.43 -1.91 1.08
C PHE A 147 -13.90 -2.99 0.15
N HIS A 148 -12.89 -2.67 -0.65
CA HIS A 148 -12.26 -3.63 -1.53
C HIS A 148 -11.56 -4.73 -0.71
N GLU A 149 -10.85 -4.35 0.35
CA GLU A 149 -10.26 -5.30 1.28
C GLU A 149 -11.33 -6.17 1.97
N LYS A 150 -12.46 -5.58 2.39
CA LYS A 150 -13.59 -6.35 2.93
C LYS A 150 -14.12 -7.37 1.93
N LEU A 151 -14.24 -6.97 0.67
CA LEU A 151 -14.66 -7.86 -0.41
C LEU A 151 -13.65 -9.01 -0.57
N CYS A 152 -12.36 -8.72 -0.69
CA CYS A 152 -11.31 -9.73 -0.80
C CYS A 152 -11.31 -10.71 0.38
N ASN A 153 -11.42 -10.21 1.61
CA ASN A 153 -11.48 -11.04 2.82
C ASN A 153 -12.74 -11.92 2.87
N THR A 154 -13.87 -11.39 2.40
CA THR A 154 -15.14 -12.15 2.33
C THR A 154 -15.05 -13.24 1.27
N MET A 155 -14.56 -12.92 0.07
CA MET A 155 -14.42 -13.89 -1.02
C MET A 155 -13.37 -14.97 -0.71
N SER A 156 -12.27 -14.61 -0.04
CA SER A 156 -11.21 -15.57 0.35
C SER A 156 -11.69 -16.63 1.35
N ASN A 157 -12.77 -16.36 2.10
CA ASN A 157 -13.38 -17.32 3.03
C ASN A 157 -14.69 -17.92 2.48
N GLN A 158 -14.95 -17.80 1.17
CA GLN A 158 -16.18 -18.27 0.54
C GLN A 158 -16.49 -19.73 0.81
N ASP A 159 -15.49 -20.61 0.72
CA ASP A 159 -15.67 -22.04 0.96
C ASP A 159 -16.18 -22.36 2.38
N LYS A 160 -15.97 -21.45 3.34
CA LYS A 160 -16.42 -21.61 4.72
C LYS A 160 -17.87 -21.15 4.91
N TRP A 161 -18.23 -19.96 4.45
CA TRP A 161 -19.56 -19.40 4.72
C TRP A 161 -20.63 -19.83 3.71
N ARG A 162 -20.23 -20.15 2.47
CA ARG A 162 -21.16 -20.45 1.38
C ARG A 162 -22.06 -21.66 1.68
N PRO A 163 -21.54 -22.83 2.14
CA PRO A 163 -22.38 -24.01 2.32
C PRO A 163 -23.52 -23.83 3.33
N ASP A 164 -23.34 -22.98 4.34
CA ASP A 164 -24.33 -22.73 5.38
C ASP A 164 -25.38 -21.70 4.97
N ILE A 165 -24.97 -20.70 4.18
CA ILE A 165 -25.88 -19.67 3.66
C ILE A 165 -26.69 -20.20 2.48
N GLU A 166 -26.08 -20.99 1.59
CA GLU A 166 -26.73 -21.52 0.38
C GLU A 166 -27.99 -22.36 0.71
N LYS A 167 -27.97 -23.10 1.83
CA LYS A 167 -29.15 -23.84 2.34
C LYS A 167 -30.34 -22.95 2.68
N GLN A 168 -30.11 -21.66 2.95
CA GLN A 168 -31.14 -20.68 3.34
C GLN A 168 -31.68 -19.88 2.15
N VAL A 169 -30.99 -19.94 1.00
CA VAL A 169 -31.35 -19.20 -0.20
C VAL A 169 -32.27 -20.07 -1.06
N ARG A 170 -33.45 -19.54 -1.41
CA ARG A 170 -34.36 -20.17 -2.37
C ARG A 170 -34.06 -19.65 -3.77
N HIS A 171 -33.89 -20.53 -4.74
CA HIS A 171 -33.77 -20.13 -6.15
C HIS A 171 -35.14 -19.89 -6.75
N ILE A 172 -35.31 -18.76 -7.45
CA ILE A 172 -36.41 -18.59 -8.40
C ILE A 172 -35.93 -19.28 -9.68
N GLU A 173 -36.54 -20.41 -10.03
CA GLU A 173 -36.34 -21.01 -11.35
C GLU A 173 -36.97 -20.08 -12.39
N PHE A 174 -36.14 -19.43 -13.20
CA PHE A 174 -36.60 -18.78 -14.41
C PHE A 174 -36.98 -19.89 -15.39
N ALA A 175 -38.25 -20.32 -15.33
CA ALA A 175 -38.82 -21.25 -16.29
C ALA A 175 -38.55 -20.72 -17.70
N SER A 176 -37.81 -21.52 -18.47
CA SER A 176 -37.52 -21.37 -19.89
C SER A 176 -38.59 -20.58 -20.65
N LEU A 177 -38.26 -19.33 -21.03
CA LEU A 177 -38.99 -18.52 -22.02
C LEU A 177 -38.83 -19.08 -23.45
N THR A 178 -38.90 -20.40 -23.59
CA THR A 178 -38.90 -21.12 -24.85
C THR A 178 -40.03 -22.15 -24.85
N LYS A 179 -41.26 -21.65 -24.86
CA LYS A 179 -42.36 -22.36 -25.52
C LYS A 179 -42.82 -21.52 -26.70
N LYS A 180 -42.41 -22.02 -27.88
CA LYS A 180 -42.97 -21.91 -29.24
C LYS A 180 -43.82 -20.70 -29.59
#